data_AF-A0A453EGU7-F1
#
_entry.id   AF-A0A453EGU7-F1
#
_cell.length_a   1.000
_cell.length_b   1.000
_cell.length_c   1.000
_cell.angle_alpha   90.00
_cell.angle_beta   90.00
_cell.angle_gamma   90.00
#
_symmetry.space_group_name_H-M   'P 1'
#
loop_
_entity.id
_entity.type
_entity.pdbx_description
1 polymer ?
#
loop_
_entity_poly.entity_id
_entity_poly.type
_entity_poly.pdbx_seq_one_letter_code
_entity_poly.pdbx_strand_id
1 'polypeptide(L)'
;FTFIDEGICTGGNVLVHCFAGRSRSVTVILAYLMKKHQMSLQSAMSLVRSKRPQIAPNAGFISQLVNFEKSLQGAVEQGQRTLQSN
;
A
#
# COMPACT_ATOMS: atom_id res chain seq x y z
N PHE A 1 -1.04 8.65 -3.03
CA PHE A 1 -2.17 7.91 -3.64
C PHE A 1 -3.29 8.93 -3.70
N THR A 2 -3.19 9.86 -4.65
CA THR A 2 -3.83 11.18 -4.56
C THR A 2 -5.33 11.11 -4.30
N PHE A 3 -6.05 10.26 -5.04
CA PHE A 3 -7.49 10.06 -4.84
C PHE A 3 -7.88 9.62 -3.41
N ILE A 4 -7.12 8.66 -2.83
CA ILE A 4 -7.40 8.17 -1.47
C ILE A 4 -7.04 9.26 -0.45
N ASP A 5 -5.90 9.92 -0.64
CA ASP A 5 -5.43 10.99 0.24
C ASP A 5 -6.43 12.16 0.27
N GLU A 6 -6.88 12.63 -0.89
CA GLU A 6 -7.85 13.73 -1.02
C GLU A 6 -9.17 13.42 -0.32
N GLY A 7 -9.76 12.25 -0.58
CA GLY A 7 -11.04 11.88 0.05
C GLY A 7 -10.99 11.80 1.57
N ILE A 8 -9.82 11.44 2.14
CA ILE A 8 -9.60 11.43 3.59
C ILE A 8 -9.35 12.87 4.10
N CYS A 9 -8.53 13.66 3.40
CA CYS A 9 -8.17 15.02 3.80
C CYS A 9 -9.37 15.98 3.83
N THR A 10 -10.41 15.73 3.04
CA THR A 10 -11.67 16.51 3.09
C THR A 10 -12.60 16.07 4.23
N GLY A 11 -12.15 15.18 5.13
CA GLY A 11 -12.97 14.62 6.21
C GLY A 11 -13.96 13.55 5.76
N GLY A 12 -13.82 13.05 4.53
CA GLY A 12 -14.68 12.02 3.96
C GLY A 12 -14.19 10.60 4.23
N ASN A 13 -14.96 9.62 3.73
CA ASN A 13 -14.60 8.21 3.72
C ASN A 13 -14.41 7.72 2.29
N VAL A 14 -13.40 6.87 2.04
CA VAL A 14 -13.12 6.29 0.72
C VAL A 14 -13.38 4.79 0.73
N LEU A 15 -14.30 4.33 -0.11
CA LEU A 15 -14.55 2.90 -0.34
C LEU A 15 -13.75 2.40 -1.54
N VAL A 16 -12.73 1.58 -1.28
CA VAL A 16 -12.00 0.85 -2.34
C VAL A 16 -12.56 -0.56 -2.45
N HIS A 17 -13.27 -0.86 -3.53
CA HIS A 17 -13.89 -2.18 -3.74
C HIS A 17 -13.52 -2.81 -5.09
N CYS A 18 -13.71 -4.11 -5.18
CA CYS A 18 -13.73 -4.87 -6.43
C CYS A 18 -14.85 -5.91 -6.32
N PHE A 19 -15.11 -6.68 -7.38
CA PHE A 19 -16.25 -7.61 -7.42
C PHE A 19 -16.37 -8.51 -6.17
N ALA A 20 -15.30 -9.26 -5.83
CA ALA A 20 -15.30 -10.14 -4.67
C ALA A 20 -14.72 -9.50 -3.39
N GLY A 21 -14.10 -8.32 -3.51
CA GLY A 21 -13.33 -7.71 -2.41
C GLY A 21 -12.22 -8.61 -1.85
N ARG A 22 -11.58 -9.45 -2.69
CA ARG A 22 -10.53 -10.39 -2.24
C ARG A 22 -9.13 -10.08 -2.78
N SER A 23 -9.07 -9.62 -4.03
CA SER A 23 -7.81 -9.54 -4.79
C SER A 23 -7.49 -8.10 -5.18
N ARG A 24 -8.07 -7.57 -6.26
CA ARG A 24 -7.78 -6.22 -6.80
C ARG A 24 -7.85 -5.07 -5.76
N SER A 25 -8.97 -4.92 -5.05
CA SER A 25 -9.10 -3.85 -4.06
C SER A 25 -8.13 -4.01 -2.89
N VAL A 26 -7.92 -5.25 -2.44
CA VAL A 26 -6.93 -5.57 -1.40
C VAL A 26 -5.54 -5.15 -1.85
N THR A 27 -5.13 -5.49 -3.08
CA THR A 27 -3.83 -5.10 -3.64
C THR A 27 -3.62 -3.58 -3.57
N VAL A 28 -4.63 -2.79 -3.94
CA VAL A 28 -4.55 -1.32 -3.86
C VAL A 28 -4.39 -0.84 -2.42
N ILE A 29 -5.16 -1.41 -1.48
CA ILE A 29 -5.05 -1.06 -0.05
C ILE A 29 -3.69 -1.43 0.53
N LEU A 30 -3.14 -2.61 0.19
CA LEU A 30 -1.80 -3.00 0.63
C LEU A 30 -0.75 -2.02 0.12
N ALA A 31 -0.79 -1.68 -1.17
CA ALA A 31 0.11 -0.71 -1.76
C ALA A 31 -0.01 0.68 -1.11
N TYR A 32 -1.24 1.11 -0.81
CA TYR A 32 -1.49 2.36 -0.10
C TYR A 32 -0.86 2.36 1.29
N LEU A 33 -1.09 1.31 2.08
CA LEU A 33 -0.54 1.17 3.43
C LEU A 33 0.98 1.18 3.43
N MET A 34 1.61 0.43 2.52
CA MET A 34 3.06 0.43 2.39
C MET A 34 3.61 1.83 2.09
N LYS A 35 3.03 2.55 1.12
CA LYS A 35 3.51 3.89 0.74
C LYS A 35 3.22 4.95 1.78
N LYS A 36 1.99 5.01 2.30
CA LYS A 36 1.54 6.08 3.21
C LYS A 36 2.12 5.91 4.60
N HIS A 37 2.15 4.68 5.10
CA HIS A 37 2.51 4.37 6.49
C HIS A 37 3.86 3.66 6.62
N GLN A 38 4.65 3.59 5.54
CA GLN A 38 5.97 2.95 5.51
C GLN A 38 5.94 1.51 6.05
N MET A 39 4.82 0.80 5.83
CA MET A 39 4.69 -0.59 6.25
C MET A 39 5.42 -1.50 5.25
N SER A 40 5.95 -2.61 5.75
CA SER A 40 6.33 -3.73 4.89
C SER A 40 5.08 -4.40 4.28
N LEU A 41 5.24 -5.12 3.18
CA LEU A 41 4.16 -5.92 2.59
C LEU A 41 3.60 -6.91 3.61
N GLN A 42 4.48 -7.52 4.40
CA GLN A 42 4.09 -8.48 5.44
C GLN A 42 3.24 -7.83 6.53
N SER A 43 3.62 -6.65 7.02
CA SER A 43 2.85 -5.91 8.02
C SER A 43 1.52 -5.42 7.46
N ALA A 44 1.50 -4.90 6.23
CA ALA A 44 0.28 -4.48 5.56
C ALA A 44 -0.70 -5.65 5.36
N MET A 45 -0.20 -6.81 4.90
CA MET A 45 -0.98 -8.04 4.74
C MET A 45 -1.58 -8.51 6.07
N SER A 46 -0.78 -8.49 7.14
CA SER A 46 -1.23 -8.90 8.47
C SER A 46 -2.33 -7.98 9.00
N LEU A 47 -2.15 -6.66 8.86
CA LEU A 47 -3.15 -5.67 9.24
C LEU A 47 -4.47 -5.86 8.47
N VAL A 48 -4.42 -5.95 7.14
CA VAL A 48 -5.63 -6.10 6.33
C VAL A 48 -6.32 -7.44 6.62
N ARG A 49 -5.55 -8.53 6.80
CA ARG A 49 -6.11 -9.84 7.15
C ARG A 49 -6.81 -9.84 8.51
N SER A 50 -6.30 -9.08 9.49
CA SER A 50 -6.95 -8.95 10.81
C SER A 50 -8.34 -8.32 10.74
N LYS A 51 -8.61 -7.50 9.71
CA LYS A 51 -9.90 -6.85 9.48
C LYS A 51 -10.77 -7.60 8.47
N ARG A 52 -10.14 -8.32 7.53
CA ARG A 52 -10.79 -9.06 6.45
C ARG A 52 -10.06 -10.38 6.19
N PRO A 53 -10.40 -11.48 6.87
CA PRO A 53 -9.67 -12.75 6.78
C PRO A 53 -9.63 -13.36 5.37
N GLN A 54 -10.65 -13.10 4.54
CA GLN A 54 -10.80 -13.67 3.20
C GLN A 54 -9.91 -13.03 2.12
N ILE A 55 -8.96 -12.15 2.47
CA ILE A 55 -8.05 -11.57 1.49
C ILE A 55 -7.24 -12.65 0.75
N ALA A 56 -7.14 -12.48 -0.56
CA ALA A 56 -6.35 -13.35 -1.43
C ALA A 56 -5.98 -12.59 -2.72
N PRO A 57 -5.01 -11.65 -2.67
CA PRO A 57 -4.35 -11.18 -3.88
C PRO A 57 -3.84 -12.38 -4.70
N ASN A 58 -3.94 -12.33 -6.02
CA ASN A 58 -3.37 -13.40 -6.85
C ASN A 58 -1.83 -13.32 -6.84
N ALA A 59 -1.16 -14.39 -7.28
CA ALA A 59 0.31 -14.46 -7.28
C ALA A 59 0.96 -13.30 -8.05
N GLY A 60 0.41 -12.91 -9.20
CA GLY A 60 0.92 -11.77 -9.99
C GLY A 60 0.86 -10.45 -9.22
N PHE A 61 -0.23 -10.19 -8.48
CA PHE A 61 -0.33 -9.02 -7.61
C PHE A 61 0.62 -9.08 -6.42
N ILE A 62 0.85 -10.26 -5.83
CA ILE A 62 1.86 -10.42 -4.77
C ILE A 62 3.25 -10.06 -5.31
N SER A 63 3.63 -10.57 -6.49
CA SER A 63 4.91 -10.23 -7.12
C SER A 63 5.03 -8.72 -7.40
N GLN A 64 3.96 -8.09 -7.88
CA GLN A 64 3.94 -6.63 -8.09
C GLN A 64 4.10 -5.86 -6.77
N LEU A 65 3.45 -6.31 -5.69
CA LEU A 65 3.57 -5.68 -4.37
C LEU A 65 4.98 -5.82 -3.78
N VAL A 66 5.63 -6.97 -3.96
CA VAL A 66 7.04 -7.16 -3.55
C VAL A 66 7.96 -6.22 -4.32
N ASN A 67 7.77 -6.08 -5.64
CA ASN A 67 8.56 -5.14 -6.44
C ASN A 67 8.30 -3.68 -6.04
N PHE A 68 7.06 -3.36 -5.68
CA PHE A 68 6.70 -2.04 -5.19
C PHE A 68 7.32 -1.73 -3.83
N GLU A 69 7.36 -2.70 -2.90
CA GLU A 69 8.06 -2.54 -1.61
C GLU A 69 9.55 -2.22 -1.82
N LYS A 70 10.23 -2.93 -2.74
CA LYS A 70 11.63 -2.66 -3.10
C LYS A 70 11.82 -1.26 -3.68
N SER A 71 10.91 -0.81 -4.55
CA SER A 71 11.01 0.53 -5.15
C SER A 71 10.78 1.65 -4.14
N LEU A 72 9.96 1.42 -3.10
CA LEU A 72 9.80 2.35 -1.99
C LEU A 72 11.10 2.47 -1.16
N GLN A 73 11.80 1.37 -0.90
CA GLN A 73 13.08 1.39 -0.17
C GLN A 73 14.17 2.16 -0.95
N GLY A 74 14.28 1.92 -2.26
CA GLY A 74 15.20 2.66 -3.13
C GLY A 74 14.90 4.16 -3.19
N ALA A 75 13.63 4.56 -3.04
CA ALA A 75 13.25 5.97 -2.98
C ALA A 75 13.62 6.64 -1.65
N VAL A 76 13.56 5.90 -0.52
CA VAL A 76 13.94 6.42 0.81
C VAL A 76 15.44 6.70 0.87
N GLU A 77 16.27 5.84 0.29
CA GLU A 77 17.74 6.01 0.26
C GLU A 77 18.20 7.18 -0.62
N GLN A 78 17.39 7.63 -1.58
CA GLN A 78 17.70 8.82 -2.38
C GLN A 78 17.29 10.11 -1.67
N GLY A 79 16.16 10.11 -0.95
CA GLY A 79 15.72 11.27 -0.16
C GLY A 79 16.62 11.59 1.04
N GLN A 80 17.25 10.57 1.65
CA GLN A 80 18.20 10.78 2.75
C GLN A 80 19.58 11.29 2.29
N ARG A 81 20.02 10.93 1.07
CA ARG A 81 21.28 11.41 0.49
C ARG A 81 21.26 12.89 0.13
N THR A 82 20.10 13.46 -0.20
CA THR A 82 19.98 14.89 -0.56
C THR A 82 20.03 15.81 0.67
N LEU A 83 19.82 15.29 1.88
CA LEU A 83 19.83 16.07 3.13
C LEU A 83 21.20 16.11 3.82
N GLN A 84 22.19 15.34 3.36
CA GLN A 84 23.56 15.32 3.91
C GLN A 84 24.58 16.08 3.07
N SER A 85 24.16 16.78 2.02
CA SER A 85 25.03 17.48 1.07
C SER A 85 24.84 19.01 1.03
N ASN A 86 24.23 19.61 2.05
CA ASN A 86 24.21 21.06 2.28
C ASN A 86 25.00 21.43 3.54
#